data_AF-A0A934C0V3-F1
#
_entry.id   AF-A0A934C0V3-F1
#
_cell.length_a   1.000
_cell.length_b   1.000
_cell.length_c   1.000
_cell.angle_alpha   90.00
_cell.angle_beta   90.00
_cell.angle_gamma   90.00
#
_symmetry.space_group_name_H-M   'P 1'
#
loop_
_entity.id
_entity.type
_entity.pdbx_description
1 polymer ?
#
loop_
_entity_poly.entity_id
_entity_poly.type
_entity_poly.pdbx_seq_one_letter_code
_entity_poly.pdbx_strand_id
1 'polypeptide(L)'
;MNPEPAGLLYCNCTYAQIIDPAVKAGVLRRLCDSGRSFEAVADLCEMSARRDPALQRLARQPGVKIAACYPRAVKWLFASAGTPLDPAQTEVVNLRELTEPAALERLLAADLQPNLPADKSPASATSAPSSSS
;
A
#
# COMPACT_ATOMS: atom_id res chain seq x y z
N MET A 1 9.11 -4.30 25.17
CA MET A 1 9.45 -3.69 23.87
C MET A 1 8.16 -3.08 23.31
N ASN A 2 8.05 -1.76 23.32
CA ASN A 2 6.93 -1.09 22.66
C ASN A 2 7.20 -1.16 21.16
N PRO A 3 6.33 -1.73 20.32
CA PRO A 3 6.53 -1.67 18.88
C PRO A 3 6.59 -0.18 18.50
N GLU A 4 7.66 0.25 17.82
CA GLU A 4 7.68 1.59 17.25
C GLU A 4 6.44 1.75 16.36
N PRO A 5 5.73 2.88 16.46
CA PRO A 5 4.45 3.02 15.79
C PRO A 5 4.65 2.87 14.29
N ALA A 6 3.99 1.85 13.74
CA ALA A 6 3.88 1.61 12.31
C ALA A 6 3.59 2.93 11.56
N GLY A 7 4.47 3.29 10.63
CA GLY A 7 4.26 4.44 9.75
C GLY A 7 2.95 4.27 8.98
N LEU A 8 2.11 5.30 8.92
CA LEU A 8 0.81 5.23 8.23
C LEU A 8 0.81 6.19 7.05
N LEU A 9 0.46 5.66 5.88
CA LEU A 9 0.37 6.41 4.63
C LEU A 9 -1.06 6.31 4.09
N TYR A 10 -1.66 7.45 3.76
CA TYR A 10 -2.98 7.54 3.15
C TYR A 10 -2.87 8.09 1.74
N CYS A 11 -3.34 7.33 0.76
CA CYS A 11 -3.43 7.74 -0.64
C CYS A 11 -4.87 8.16 -0.98
N ASN A 12 -5.07 9.43 -1.32
CA ASN A 12 -6.39 9.95 -1.69
C ASN A 12 -6.89 9.46 -3.07
N CYS A 13 -5.97 8.91 -3.89
CA CYS A 13 -6.25 8.32 -5.20
C CYS A 13 -7.07 9.26 -6.10
N THR A 14 -6.72 10.55 -6.11
CA THR A 14 -7.45 11.63 -6.81
C THR A 14 -7.51 11.40 -8.32
N TYR A 15 -6.46 10.82 -8.90
CA TYR A 15 -6.34 10.59 -10.34
C TYR A 15 -7.14 9.37 -10.81
N ALA A 16 -6.92 8.21 -10.19
CA ALA A 16 -7.55 6.96 -10.63
C ALA A 16 -9.04 6.87 -10.28
N GLN A 17 -9.48 7.56 -9.22
CA GLN A 17 -10.88 7.62 -8.77
C GLN A 17 -11.55 6.25 -8.59
N ILE A 18 -10.76 5.22 -8.26
CA ILE A 18 -11.22 3.82 -8.11
C ILE A 18 -11.68 3.46 -6.70
N ILE A 19 -11.58 4.38 -5.74
CA ILE A 19 -12.00 4.19 -4.34
C ILE A 19 -13.29 4.98 -4.14
N ASP A 20 -14.26 4.36 -3.47
CA ASP A 20 -15.50 5.03 -3.12
C ASP A 20 -15.23 6.33 -2.35
N PRO A 21 -15.81 7.47 -2.78
CA PRO A 21 -15.52 8.77 -2.19
C PRO A 21 -15.99 8.88 -0.73
N ALA A 22 -17.05 8.18 -0.33
CA ALA A 22 -17.53 8.16 1.05
C ALA A 22 -16.56 7.35 1.94
N VAL A 23 -16.07 6.20 1.46
CA VAL A 23 -15.08 5.39 2.19
C VAL A 23 -13.80 6.17 2.43
N LYS A 24 -13.23 6.80 1.39
CA LYS A 24 -11.96 7.52 1.55
C LYS A 24 -12.10 8.74 2.46
N ALA A 25 -13.21 9.49 2.36
CA ALA A 25 -13.47 10.64 3.20
C ALA A 25 -13.69 10.23 4.67
N GLY A 26 -14.46 9.15 4.90
CA GLY A 26 -14.68 8.60 6.23
C GLY A 26 -13.38 8.13 6.88
N VAL A 27 -12.56 7.37 6.16
CA VAL A 27 -11.27 6.88 6.69
C VAL A 27 -10.34 8.04 7.02
N LEU A 28 -10.21 9.02 6.13
CA LEU A 28 -9.38 10.19 6.38
C LEU A 28 -9.85 10.96 7.62
N ARG A 29 -11.17 11.19 7.71
CA ARG A 29 -11.77 11.88 8.87
C ARG A 29 -11.46 11.15 10.17
N ARG A 30 -11.67 9.84 10.20
CA ARG A 30 -11.44 9.01 11.38
C ARG A 30 -9.97 8.87 11.75
N LEU A 31 -9.06 8.85 10.76
CA LEU A 31 -7.62 8.93 11.01
C LEU A 31 -7.26 10.24 11.70
N CYS A 32 -7.77 11.39 11.21
CA CYS A 32 -7.59 12.68 11.88
C CYS A 32 -8.14 12.66 13.32
N ASP A 33 -9.35 12.12 13.51
CA ASP A 33 -9.99 12.05 14.83
C ASP A 33 -9.26 11.08 15.79
N SER A 34 -8.51 10.09 15.26
CA SER A 34 -7.74 9.13 16.07
C SER A 34 -6.48 9.70 16.72
N GLY A 35 -5.99 10.86 16.25
CA GLY A 35 -4.74 11.47 16.72
C GLY A 35 -3.47 10.69 16.37
N ARG A 36 -3.56 9.60 15.59
CA ARG A 36 -2.40 8.89 15.03
C ARG A 36 -1.67 9.79 14.04
N SER A 37 -0.34 9.79 14.11
CA SER A 37 0.49 10.38 13.05
C SER A 37 0.34 9.58 11.76
N PHE A 38 0.05 10.26 10.65
CA PHE A 38 0.03 9.68 9.31
C PHE A 38 0.46 10.69 8.25
N GLU A 39 0.98 10.20 7.14
CA GLU A 39 1.29 10.98 5.95
C GLU A 39 0.14 10.83 4.93
N ALA A 40 -0.41 11.95 4.47
CA ALA A 40 -1.45 11.96 3.45
C ALA A 40 -0.87 12.47 2.13
N VAL A 41 -1.10 11.72 1.06
CA VAL A 41 -0.66 12.10 -0.29
C VAL A 41 -1.85 12.12 -1.24
N ALA A 42 -1.82 13.04 -2.21
CA ALA A 42 -2.86 13.12 -3.23
C ALA A 42 -2.90 11.83 -4.06
N ASP A 43 -1.75 11.47 -4.65
CA ASP A 43 -1.65 10.37 -5.61
C ASP A 43 -0.29 9.68 -5.59
N LEU A 44 -0.27 8.43 -5.10
CA LEU A 44 0.94 7.59 -5.18
C LEU A 44 1.38 7.33 -6.62
N CYS A 45 0.43 7.31 -7.56
CA CYS A 45 0.73 7.11 -8.98
C CYS A 45 1.53 8.28 -9.59
N GLU A 46 1.19 9.51 -9.20
CA GLU A 46 1.90 10.72 -9.67
C GLU A 46 3.27 10.85 -9.00
N MET A 47 3.38 10.54 -7.72
CA MET A 47 4.66 10.46 -7.00
C MET A 47 5.59 9.39 -7.62
N SER A 48 5.04 8.24 -7.99
CA SER A 48 5.78 7.16 -8.65
C SER A 48 6.28 7.59 -10.02
N ALA A 49 5.43 8.22 -10.83
CA ALA A 49 5.77 8.69 -12.17
C ALA A 49 6.96 9.67 -12.17
N ARG A 50 7.04 10.54 -11.15
CA ARG A 50 8.14 11.50 -10.98
C ARG A 50 9.33 10.97 -10.18
N ARG A 51 9.28 9.71 -9.70
CA ARG A 51 10.26 9.12 -8.77
C ARG A 51 10.50 9.98 -7.53
N ASP A 52 9.41 10.40 -6.89
CA ASP A 52 9.46 11.33 -5.77
C ASP A 52 10.34 10.80 -4.61
N PRO A 53 11.30 11.59 -4.10
CA PRO A 53 12.18 11.17 -3.01
C PRO A 53 11.43 10.83 -1.72
N ALA A 54 10.21 11.35 -1.51
CA ALA A 54 9.39 10.96 -0.37
C ALA A 54 9.05 9.46 -0.38
N LEU A 55 8.93 8.83 -1.56
CA LEU A 55 8.70 7.38 -1.66
C LEU A 55 9.87 6.56 -1.11
N GLN A 56 11.11 7.03 -1.28
CA GLN A 56 12.29 6.39 -0.69
C GLN A 56 12.23 6.39 0.84
N ARG A 57 11.86 7.55 1.41
CA ARG A 57 11.73 7.71 2.85
C ARG A 57 10.64 6.80 3.41
N LEU A 58 9.48 6.72 2.73
CA LEU A 58 8.36 5.87 3.12
C LEU A 58 8.72 4.38 3.04
N ALA A 59 9.37 3.94 1.95
CA ALA A 59 9.75 2.54 1.76
C ALA A 59 10.81 2.05 2.76
N ARG A 60 11.56 2.95 3.39
CA ARG A 60 12.57 2.64 4.41
C ARG A 60 12.01 2.59 5.84
N GLN A 61 10.76 3.00 6.05
CA GLN A 61 10.15 2.94 7.37
C GLN A 61 9.83 1.47 7.72
N PRO A 62 10.20 0.98 8.92
CA PRO A 62 9.81 -0.34 9.35
C PRO A 62 8.29 -0.38 9.64
N GLY A 63 7.66 -1.50 9.29
CA GLY A 63 6.24 -1.75 9.59
C GLY A 63 5.27 -0.70 9.05
N VAL A 64 5.31 -0.39 7.75
CA VAL A 64 4.43 0.62 7.15
C VAL A 64 3.05 0.07 6.80
N LYS A 65 2.01 0.83 7.12
CA LYS A 65 0.61 0.58 6.71
C LYS A 65 0.16 1.61 5.69
N ILE A 66 -0.29 1.14 4.53
CA ILE A 66 -0.65 2.00 3.41
C ILE A 66 -2.15 1.85 3.10
N ALA A 67 -2.94 2.88 3.40
CA ALA A 67 -4.33 2.98 2.95
C ALA A 67 -4.37 3.44 1.49
N ALA A 68 -4.72 2.55 0.57
CA ALA A 68 -4.71 2.83 -0.87
C ALA A 68 -5.72 1.96 -1.62
N CYS A 69 -5.55 1.85 -2.94
CA CYS A 69 -6.33 0.97 -3.78
C CYS A 69 -5.90 -0.49 -3.60
N TYR A 70 -5.13 -1.07 -4.53
CA TYR A 70 -4.74 -2.48 -4.49
C TYR A 70 -3.29 -2.71 -4.03
N PRO A 71 -3.01 -3.74 -3.21
CA PRO A 71 -1.65 -4.09 -2.78
C PRO A 71 -0.71 -4.31 -3.95
N ARG A 72 -1.18 -4.98 -5.00
CA ARG A 72 -0.43 -5.17 -6.24
C ARG A 72 -0.05 -3.83 -6.87
N ALA A 73 -1.01 -2.91 -7.03
CA ALA A 73 -0.75 -1.62 -7.66
C ALA A 73 0.29 -0.82 -6.86
N VAL A 74 0.14 -0.74 -5.54
CA VAL A 74 1.09 -0.05 -4.64
C VAL A 74 2.48 -0.65 -4.77
N LYS A 75 2.63 -1.98 -4.77
CA LYS A 75 3.92 -2.65 -4.99
C LYS A 75 4.61 -2.15 -6.28
N TRP A 76 3.87 -2.16 -7.40
CA TRP A 76 4.39 -1.76 -8.70
C TRP A 76 4.76 -0.28 -8.76
N LEU A 77 3.98 0.60 -8.11
CA LEU A 77 4.26 2.04 -8.06
C LEU A 77 5.59 2.31 -7.36
N PHE A 78 5.82 1.69 -6.19
CA PHE A 78 7.08 1.84 -5.45
C PHE A 78 8.27 1.21 -6.19
N ALA A 79 8.08 0.02 -6.80
CA ALA A 79 9.12 -0.60 -7.63
C ALA A 79 9.49 0.26 -8.85
N SER A 80 8.50 0.84 -9.54
CA SER A 80 8.70 1.69 -10.73
C SER A 80 9.40 3.01 -10.38
N ALA A 81 9.24 3.48 -9.14
CA ALA A 81 9.96 4.63 -8.61
C ALA A 81 11.43 4.32 -8.25
N GLY A 82 11.86 3.05 -8.30
CA GLY A 82 13.18 2.60 -7.84
C GLY A 82 13.27 2.40 -6.33
N THR A 83 12.13 2.28 -5.64
CA THR A 83 12.03 2.29 -4.17
C THR A 83 11.16 1.12 -3.70
N PRO A 84 11.51 -0.14 -4.00
CA PRO A 84 10.63 -1.28 -3.72
C PRO A 84 10.31 -1.37 -2.22
N LEU A 85 9.05 -1.64 -1.92
CA LEU A 85 8.57 -1.89 -0.55
C LEU A 85 9.03 -3.27 -0.07
N ASP A 86 9.31 -3.38 1.23
CA ASP A 86 9.59 -4.67 1.86
C ASP A 86 8.26 -5.44 2.08
N PRO A 87 8.08 -6.61 1.43
CA PRO A 87 6.86 -7.41 1.54
C PRO A 87 6.62 -8.01 2.93
N ALA A 88 7.63 -8.10 3.80
CA ALA A 88 7.48 -8.56 5.17
C ALA A 88 7.17 -7.42 6.16
N GLN A 89 7.42 -6.17 5.75
CA GLN A 89 7.28 -4.98 6.60
C GLN A 89 6.22 -3.99 6.07
N THR A 90 5.40 -4.41 5.12
CA THR A 90 4.37 -3.55 4.52
C THR A 90 3.01 -4.23 4.46
N GLU A 91 2.00 -3.56 5.01
CA GLU A 91 0.58 -3.92 4.86
C GLU A 91 -0.11 -2.85 4.01
N VAL A 92 -0.84 -3.27 2.98
CA VAL A 92 -1.70 -2.38 2.19
C VAL A 92 -3.16 -2.62 2.55
N VAL A 93 -3.80 -1.62 3.16
CA VAL A 93 -5.21 -1.64 3.50
C VAL A 93 -6.01 -1.19 2.26
N ASN A 94 -6.68 -2.15 1.64
CA ASN A 94 -7.41 -1.96 0.38
C ASN A 94 -8.74 -1.23 0.59
N LEU A 95 -8.75 0.08 0.37
CA LEU A 95 -9.93 0.93 0.50
C LEU A 95 -10.98 0.71 -0.60
N ARG A 96 -10.64 -0.03 -1.67
CA ARG A 96 -11.59 -0.36 -2.73
C ARG A 96 -12.49 -1.55 -2.35
N GLU A 97 -12.01 -2.43 -1.49
CA GLU A 97 -12.76 -3.63 -1.07
C GLU A 97 -13.26 -3.52 0.37
N LEU A 98 -12.52 -2.85 1.25
CA LEU A 98 -12.92 -2.68 2.63
C LEU A 98 -13.88 -1.50 2.80
N THR A 99 -14.80 -1.66 3.75
CA THR A 99 -15.63 -0.55 4.24
C THR A 99 -14.80 0.39 5.11
N GLU A 100 -15.27 1.62 5.32
CA GLU A 100 -14.64 2.59 6.23
C GLU A 100 -14.25 1.97 7.60
N PRO A 101 -15.16 1.34 8.36
CA PRO A 101 -14.81 0.82 9.68
C PRO A 101 -13.78 -0.31 9.62
N ALA A 102 -13.88 -1.22 8.63
CA ALA A 102 -12.94 -2.33 8.49
C ALA A 102 -11.54 -1.84 8.09
N ALA A 103 -11.46 -0.86 7.19
CA ALA A 103 -10.20 -0.24 6.81
C ALA A 103 -9.55 0.48 8.00
N LEU A 104 -10.35 1.24 8.76
CA LEU A 104 -9.86 1.96 9.93
C LEU A 104 -9.35 1.00 11.01
N GLU A 105 -10.09 -0.09 11.30
CA GLU A 105 -9.66 -1.11 12.26
C GLU A 105 -8.28 -1.66 11.91
N ARG A 106 -8.05 -2.03 10.64
CA ARG A 106 -6.74 -2.52 10.17
C ARG A 106 -5.64 -1.46 10.27
N LEU A 107 -5.95 -0.21 9.91
CA LEU A 107 -4.99 0.90 9.99
C LEU A 107 -4.58 1.21 11.43
N LEU A 108 -5.51 1.08 12.38
CA LEU A 108 -5.30 1.35 13.80
C LEU A 108 -4.78 0.16 14.60
N ALA A 109 -4.90 -1.06 14.08
CA ALA A 109 -4.36 -2.26 14.73
C ALA A 109 -2.85 -2.13 14.99
N ALA A 110 -2.38 -2.70 16.11
CA ALA A 110 -0.96 -2.71 16.46
C ALA A 110 -0.14 -3.72 15.64
N ASP A 111 -0.78 -4.81 15.23
CA ASP A 111 -0.16 -5.86 14.42
C ASP A 111 -0.10 -5.49 12.93
N LEU A 112 0.95 -5.95 12.24
CA LEU A 112 1.16 -5.77 10.82
C LEU A 112 0.79 -7.08 10.09
N GLN A 113 -0.05 -6.97 9.07
CA GLN A 113 -0.44 -8.11 8.21
C GLN A 113 0.11 -7.91 6.80
N PRO A 114 1.34 -8.39 6.51
CA PRO A 114 1.95 -8.14 5.23
C PRO A 114 1.19 -8.88 4.13
N ASN A 115 0.76 -8.15 3.11
CA ASN A 115 -0.11 -8.66 2.05
C ASN A 115 0.35 -8.25 0.64
N LEU A 116 1.58 -7.74 0.53
CA LEU A 116 2.17 -7.47 -0.77
C LEU A 116 2.37 -8.80 -1.52
N PRO A 117 1.95 -8.89 -2.79
CA PRO A 117 2.13 -10.11 -3.55
C PRO A 117 3.61 -10.42 -3.71
N ALA A 118 3.97 -11.70 -3.55
CA ALA A 118 5.31 -12.19 -3.83
C ALA A 118 5.75 -11.77 -5.24
N ASP A 119 7.05 -11.50 -5.41
CA ASP A 119 7.58 -11.22 -6.73
C ASP A 119 7.48 -12.47 -7.60
N LYS A 120 6.40 -12.55 -8.41
CA LYS A 120 6.48 -13.28 -9.67
C LYS A 120 7.33 -12.42 -10.60
N SER A 121 8.65 -12.46 -10.39
CA SER A 121 9.58 -12.19 -11.48
C SER A 121 9.16 -13.10 -12.65
N PRO A 122 8.92 -12.57 -13.86
CA PRO A 122 8.74 -13.42 -15.03
C PRO A 122 10.11 -13.98 -15.42
N ALA A 123 10.56 -15.01 -14.72
CA ALA A 123 11.73 -15.80 -15.09
C ALA A 123 11.34 -17.27 -15.22
N SER A 124 10.51 -17.54 -16.23
CA SER A 124 10.63 -18.71 -17.12
C SER A 124 9.36 -18.82 -17.96
N ALA A 125 9.33 -18.08 -19.06
CA ALA A 125 8.71 -18.59 -20.27
C ALA A 125 9.68 -19.64 -20.84
N THR A 126 9.65 -20.85 -20.30
CA THR A 126 10.09 -22.03 -21.06
C THR A 126 8.84 -22.75 -21.51
N SER A 127 8.67 -22.72 -22.82
CA SER A 127 7.58 -23.28 -23.60
C SER A 127 7.20 -24.71 -23.20
N ALA A 128 5.90 -24.96 -23.14
CA ALA A 128 5.33 -26.29 -23.43
C ALA A 128 5.44 -26.56 -24.96
N PRO A 129 5.18 -27.79 -25.52
CA PRO A 129 4.52 -28.94 -24.90
C PRO A 129 5.04 -30.37 -25.30
N SER A 130 4.43 -31.39 -24.66
CA SER A 130 4.00 -32.70 -25.20
C SER A 130 4.96 -33.83 -25.65
N SER A 131 4.73 -35.00 -25.04
CA SER A 131 4.55 -36.35 -25.67
C SER A 131 5.75 -37.31 -25.88
N SER A 132 5.68 -38.38 -25.08
CA SER A 132 5.65 -39.81 -25.49
C SER A 132 6.88 -40.49 -26.09
N SER A 133 7.44 -41.46 -25.35
CA SER A 133 7.69 -42.85 -25.81
C SER A 133 7.86 -43.76 -24.59
#